data_AF-R8Y0Y8-F1
#
_entry.id   AF-R8Y0Y8-F1
#
_cell.length_a   1.000
_cell.length_b   1.000
_cell.length_c   1.000
_cell.angle_alpha   90.00
_cell.angle_beta   90.00
_cell.angle_gamma   90.00
#
_symmetry.space_group_name_H-M   'P 1'
#
loop_
_entity.id
_entity.type
_entity.pdbx_description
1 polymer ?
#
loop_
_entity_poly.entity_id
_entity_poly.type
_entity_poly.pdbx_seq_one_letter_code
_entity_poly.pdbx_strand_id
1 'polypeptide(L)' 'MDICIGGILDGQKRKNDQTHFKVDNHYSDYGSQYNKEYFHLDGQLHSFWISEELDFYEAQKRVELILNTKLLVT' A
#
# COMPACT_ATOMS: atom_id res chain seq x y z
N MET A 1 -6.42 4.88 -3.43
CA MET A 1 -5.27 5.00 -4.34
C MET A 1 -4.57 3.67 -4.36
N ASP A 2 -4.86 2.78 -5.31
CA ASP A 2 -4.40 1.39 -5.27
C ASP A 2 -2.87 1.23 -5.48
N ILE A 3 -2.07 1.77 -4.56
CA ILE A 3 -0.61 1.78 -4.48
C ILE A 3 -0.22 0.80 -3.38
N CYS A 4 0.76 -0.03 -3.66
CA CYS A 4 1.37 -0.95 -2.70
C CYS A 4 2.39 -0.24 -1.82
N ILE A 5 2.37 -0.55 -0.52
CA ILE A 5 3.27 -0.04 0.49
C ILE A 5 3.90 -1.24 1.21
N GLY A 6 5.23 -1.32 1.17
CA GLY A 6 6.01 -2.46 1.65
C GLY A 6 6.06 -3.62 0.63
N GLY A 7 6.82 -4.66 0.98
CA GLY A 7 6.99 -5.87 0.19
C GLY A 7 7.55 -5.67 -1.23
N ILE A 8 7.48 -6.71 -2.04
CA ILE A 8 8.01 -6.75 -3.42
C ILE A 8 7.45 -5.65 -4.35
N LEU A 9 6.23 -5.18 -4.09
CA LEU A 9 5.53 -4.21 -4.95
C LEU A 9 5.58 -2.77 -4.41
N ASP A 10 6.41 -2.46 -3.40
CA ASP A 10 6.46 -1.13 -2.79
C ASP A 10 6.49 0.01 -3.83
N GLY A 11 5.58 0.98 -3.69
CA GLY A 11 5.39 2.11 -4.60
C GLY A 11 4.64 1.82 -5.91
N GLN A 12 4.39 0.56 -6.25
CA GLN A 12 3.70 0.19 -7.50
C GLN A 12 2.18 0.32 -7.37
N LYS A 13 1.51 0.64 -8.49
CA LYS A 13 0.04 0.64 -8.55
C LYS A 13 -0.47 -0.73 -8.95
N ARG A 14 -1.52 -1.20 -8.28
CA ARG A 14 -2.24 -2.42 -8.62
C ARG A 14 -3.74 -2.20 -8.46
N LYS A 15 -4.46 -2.06 -9.58
CA LYS A 15 -5.92 -2.13 -9.55
C LYS A 15 -6.34 -3.58 -9.35
N ASN A 16 -7.10 -3.82 -8.29
CA ASN A 16 -7.66 -5.13 -7.98
C ASN A 16 -8.92 -4.94 -7.12
N ASP A 17 -9.95 -5.69 -7.44
CA ASP A 17 -11.26 -5.66 -6.76
C ASP A 17 -11.30 -6.61 -5.55
N GLN A 18 -10.22 -7.35 -5.33
CA GLN A 18 -10.03 -8.18 -4.14
C GLN A 18 -9.75 -7.31 -2.89
N THR A 19 -9.79 -7.94 -1.72
CA THR A 19 -9.39 -7.33 -0.44
C THR A 19 -8.01 -7.80 0.03
N HIS A 20 -7.46 -8.83 -0.58
CA HIS A 20 -6.17 -9.43 -0.27
C HIS A 20 -5.54 -10.00 -1.53
N PHE A 21 -4.20 -10.00 -1.63
CA PHE A 21 -3.48 -10.78 -2.63
C PHE A 21 -2.07 -11.17 -2.19
N LYS A 22 -1.53 -12.22 -2.82
CA LYS A 22 -0.14 -12.65 -2.70
C LYS A 22 0.64 -12.40 -4.00
N VAL A 23 1.93 -12.11 -3.86
CA VAL A 23 2.89 -12.06 -4.97
C VAL A 23 4.05 -12.97 -4.62
N ASP A 24 4.25 -13.99 -5.44
CA ASP A 24 5.38 -14.90 -5.31
C ASP A 24 6.60 -14.35 -6.05
N ASN A 25 7.79 -14.50 -5.46
CA ASN A 25 9.04 -14.26 -6.15
C ASN A 25 9.49 -15.55 -6.85
N HIS A 26 9.64 -15.53 -8.17
CA HIS A 26 10.12 -16.72 -8.90
C HIS A 26 11.57 -17.11 -8.56
N TYR A 27 12.32 -16.22 -7.91
CA TYR A 27 13.72 -16.43 -7.56
C TYR A 27 13.94 -16.68 -6.06
N SER A 28 12.88 -16.75 -5.25
CA SER A 28 12.99 -17.08 -3.81
C SER A 28 11.70 -17.66 -3.27
N ASP A 29 11.80 -18.50 -2.23
CA ASP A 29 10.62 -18.99 -1.48
C ASP A 29 9.87 -17.89 -0.72
N TYR A 30 10.42 -16.67 -0.70
CA TYR A 30 9.82 -15.49 -0.11
C TYR A 30 8.91 -14.78 -1.13
N GLY A 31 7.63 -14.65 -0.78
CA GLY A 31 6.65 -13.80 -1.47
C GLY A 31 6.05 -12.80 -0.48
N SER A 32 5.45 -11.74 -0.99
CA SER A 32 4.77 -10.74 -0.16
C SER A 32 3.26 -10.87 -0.26
N GLN A 33 2.60 -10.72 0.88
CA GLN A 33 1.15 -10.68 1.01
C GLN A 33 0.69 -9.27 1.32
N TYR A 34 -0.49 -8.89 0.83
CA TYR A 34 -1.02 -7.55 0.94
C TYR A 34 -2.51 -7.57 1.26
N ASN A 35 -2.92 -6.67 2.16
CA ASN A 35 -4.32 -6.37 2.45
C ASN A 35 -4.70 -5.00 1.93
N LYS A 36 -5.95 -4.87 1.50
CA LYS A 36 -6.52 -3.58 1.09
C LYS A 36 -6.96 -2.83 2.34
N GLU A 37 -6.24 -1.75 2.63
CA GLU A 37 -6.53 -0.90 3.78
C GLU A 37 -7.07 0.45 3.33
N TYR A 38 -7.87 1.05 4.20
CA TYR A 38 -8.54 2.31 3.95
C TYR A 38 -8.15 3.35 4.98
N PHE A 39 -7.73 4.51 4.50
CA PHE A 39 -7.29 5.62 5.34
C PHE A 39 -8.17 6.83 5.08
N HIS A 40 -8.63 7.47 6.16
CA HIS A 40 -9.29 8.76 6.11
C HIS A 40 -8.24 9.85 6.29
N LEU A 41 -8.06 10.69 5.28
CA LEU A 41 -7.21 11.88 5.37
C LEU A 41 -7.94 13.05 4.70
N ASP A 42 -7.97 14.21 5.37
CA ASP A 42 -8.61 15.44 4.87
C ASP A 42 -10.04 15.26 4.36
N GLY A 43 -10.81 14.38 5.02
CA GLY A 43 -12.19 14.07 4.65
C GLY A 43 -12.35 13.21 3.38
N GLN A 44 -11.25 12.71 2.81
CA GLN A 44 -11.25 11.79 1.67
C GLN A 44 -10.84 10.38 2.10
N LEU A 45 -11.49 9.39 1.50
CA LEU A 45 -11.18 7.98 1.67
C LEU A 45 -10.14 7.57 0.64
N HIS A 46 -9.00 7.06 1.10
CA HIS A 46 -7.95 6.53 0.24
C HIS A 46 -7.71 5.05 0.53
N SER A 47 -7.89 4.20 -0.49
CA SER A 47 -7.41 2.81 -0.45
C SER A 47 -5.90 2.74 -0.61
N PHE A 48 -5.22 1.78 0.01
CA PHE A 48 -3.84 1.38 -0.27
C PHE A 48 -3.70 -0.14 -0.12
N TRP A 49 -2.67 -0.72 -0.73
CA TRP A 49 -2.29 -2.11 -0.50
C TRP A 49 -1.14 -2.17 0.48
N ILE A 50 -1.37 -2.68 1.68
CA ILE A 50 -0.37 -2.71 2.75
C ILE A 50 0.18 -4.11 2.85
N SER A 51 1.50 -4.24 2.74
CA SER A 51 2.17 -5.52 2.94
C SER A 51 1.98 -5.99 4.38
N GLU A 52 1.66 -7.28 4.56
CA GLU A 52 1.54 -7.90 5.90
C GLU A 52 2.87 -7.92 6.67
N GLU A 53 3.99 -7.74 5.98
CA GLU A 53 5.32 -7.63 6.57
C GLU A 53 5.59 -6.24 7.17
N LEU A 54 4.76 -5.26 6.84
CA LEU A 54 4.93 -3.88 7.28
C LEU A 54 4.07 -3.61 8.51
N ASP A 55 4.70 -3.08 9.57
CA ASP A 55 3.97 -2.63 10.75
C ASP A 55 2.97 -1.52 10.41
N PHE A 56 1.80 -1.54 11.06
CA PHE A 56 0.72 -0.60 10.79
C PHE A 56 1.13 0.87 11.01
N TYR A 57 1.93 1.16 12.03
CA TYR A 57 2.39 2.52 12.30
C TYR A 57 3.36 3.03 11.22
N GLU A 58 4.22 2.14 10.71
CA GLU A 58 5.08 2.48 9.57
C GLU A 58 4.26 2.66 8.28
N ALA A 59 3.27 1.80 8.05
CA ALA A 59 2.34 1.94 6.93
C ALA A 59 1.62 3.29 6.96
N GLN A 60 1.10 3.70 8.13
CA GLN A 60 0.41 4.98 8.29
C GLN A 60 1.32 6.16 7.93
N LYS A 61 2.56 6.19 8.43
CA LYS A 61 3.52 7.26 8.08
C LYS A 61 3.78 7.37 6.58
N ARG A 62 3.92 6.21 5.91
CA ARG A 62 4.13 6.17 4.45
C ARG A 62 2.90 6.66 3.69
N VAL A 63 1.69 6.29 4.14
CA VAL A 63 0.43 6.81 3.58
C VAL A 63 0.35 8.34 3.72
N GLU A 64 0.59 8.86 4.91
CA GLU A 64 0.58 10.31 5.17
C GLU A 64 1.60 11.04 4.28
N LEU A 65 2.82 10.51 4.14
CA LEU A 65 3.84 11.09 3.26
C LEU A 65 3.40 11.12 1.80
N ILE A 66 2.84 10.01 1.29
CA ILE A 66 2.37 9.91 -0.11
C ILE A 66 1.23 10.90 -0.37
N LEU A 67 0.29 11.04 0.55
CA LEU A 67 -0.86 11.93 0.41
C LEU A 67 -0.45 13.41 0.54
N ASN A 68 0.38 13.75 1.52
CA ASN A 68 0.90 15.12 1.69
C ASN A 68 1.76 15.57 0.51
N THR A 69 2.57 14.68 -0.05
CA THR A 69 3.37 14.99 -1.25
C THR A 69 2.48 15.28 -2.45
N LYS A 70 1.32 14.61 -2.58
CA LYS A 70 0.38 14.90 -3.67
C LYS A 70 -0.32 16.23 -3.53
N LEU A 71 -0.64 16.65 -2.30
CA LEU A 71 -1.25 17.96 -2.03
C LEU A 71 -0.32 19.12 -2.41
N LEU A 72 1.00 18.93 -2.32
CA LEU A 72 2.00 19.95 -2.67
C LEU A 72 2.21 20.14 -4.19
N VAL A 73 1.68 19.24 -5.03
CA VAL A 73 1.91 19.26 -6.50
C VAL A 73 0.62 19.62 -7.28
N THR A 74 -0.46 19.91 -6.57
CA THR A 74 -1.74 20.42 -7.11
C THR A 74 -1.91 21.90 -6.80
#